data_AF-A0A6N4XWT7-F1
#
_entry.id   AF-A0A6N4XWT7-F1
#
_cell.length_a   1.000
_cell.length_b   1.000
_cell.length_c   1.000
_cell.angle_alpha   90.00
_cell.angle_beta   90.00
_cell.angle_gamma   90.00
#
_symmetry.space_group_name_H-M   'P 1'
#
loop_
_entity.id
_entity.type
_entity.pdbx_description
1 polymer ?
#
loop_
_entity_poly.entity_id
_entity_poly.type
_entity_poly.pdbx_seq_one_letter_code
_entity_poly.pdbx_strand_id
1 'polypeptide(L)'
;MSTVKPDELDSLKATYREKEDKPKEIERTATVNLGSKTLWETFNELFPDLKSITKSGLPKNCALVGAPMLERVDKNYNHLVVKYKIEKENTNKDFLTGKTFHDAQMEIRYENNQLTFIDQHTSSETYKLNKNYFDNFQKALKKNNLSVEEFKSIQFLDFANNERIQFLLSFLKIQDSKAIVIKKITLDSMKFRTDETLSKLPKDLESLKGRVSNLNLHGKELHDTIYLSEDEYRIAILCEKVRFNVIYKYINRDGICSIEVSFNGALGIKGYKDTELRISITPAPNSFDNNFTSTKALITKEINKIRDDNYTQYKQKQNINDTI
;
A
#
# COMPACT_ATOMS: atom_id res chain seq x y z
N MET A 1 41.05 -1.15 -14.66
CA MET A 1 39.91 -1.58 -13.84
C MET A 1 39.66 -0.49 -12.81
N SER A 2 38.54 0.23 -12.88
CA SER A 2 38.22 1.28 -11.90
C SER A 2 37.69 0.62 -10.63
N THR A 3 38.47 0.73 -9.55
CA THR A 3 38.08 0.34 -8.20
C THR A 3 37.04 1.34 -7.68
N VAL A 4 35.84 0.86 -7.37
CA VAL A 4 34.80 1.64 -6.69
C VAL A 4 35.32 2.03 -5.31
N LYS A 5 35.28 3.31 -4.96
CA LYS A 5 35.77 3.79 -3.66
C LYS A 5 34.84 3.32 -2.53
N PRO A 6 35.34 3.10 -1.29
CA PRO A 6 34.52 2.66 -0.16
C PRO A 6 33.24 3.49 0.04
N ASP A 7 33.31 4.81 -0.11
CA ASP A 7 32.17 5.71 0.06
C ASP A 7 31.12 5.58 -1.07
N GLU A 8 31.57 5.28 -2.29
CA GLU A 8 30.69 4.99 -3.43
C GLU A 8 29.99 3.64 -3.23
N LEU A 9 30.70 2.65 -2.68
CA LEU A 9 30.15 1.34 -2.33
C LEU A 9 29.09 1.45 -1.22
N ASP A 10 29.33 2.26 -0.20
CA ASP A 10 28.37 2.48 0.89
C ASP A 10 27.13 3.27 0.42
N SER A 11 27.31 4.24 -0.48
CA SER A 11 26.20 4.93 -1.15
C SER A 11 25.36 3.99 -2.02
N LEU A 12 26.01 3.07 -2.73
CA LEU A 12 25.35 1.99 -3.49
C LEU A 12 24.58 1.04 -2.57
N LYS A 13 25.16 0.64 -1.42
CA LYS A 13 24.49 -0.22 -0.41
C LYS A 13 23.23 0.45 0.15
N ALA A 14 23.30 1.73 0.51
CA ALA A 14 22.15 2.48 1.01
C ALA A 14 21.03 2.54 -0.05
N THR A 15 21.38 2.86 -1.29
CA THR A 15 20.45 2.91 -2.42
C THR A 15 19.80 1.54 -2.71
N TYR A 16 20.53 0.44 -2.56
CA TYR A 16 20.00 -0.91 -2.75
C TYR A 16 19.03 -1.32 -1.64
N ARG A 17 19.36 -1.02 -0.37
CA ARG A 17 18.47 -1.28 0.78
C ARG A 17 17.16 -0.48 0.68
N GLU A 18 17.23 0.80 0.32
CA GLU A 18 16.04 1.65 0.11
C GLU A 18 15.15 1.19 -1.05
N LYS A 19 15.70 0.52 -2.07
CA LYS A 19 14.91 -0.07 -3.15
C LYS A 19 14.14 -1.33 -2.71
N GLU A 20 14.68 -2.10 -1.76
CA GLU A 20 14.01 -3.30 -1.24
C GLU A 20 13.00 -2.99 -0.11
N ASP A 21 13.22 -1.95 0.70
CA ASP A 21 12.43 -1.64 1.90
C ASP A 21 11.39 -0.51 1.74
N LYS A 22 10.56 -0.58 0.70
CA LYS A 22 9.43 0.36 0.58
C LYS A 22 8.21 -0.17 1.33
N PRO A 23 7.86 0.37 2.52
CA PRO A 23 6.70 -0.10 3.29
C PRO A 23 5.42 0.20 2.54
N LYS A 24 4.55 -0.80 2.46
CA LYS A 24 3.27 -0.75 1.77
C LYS A 24 2.18 -1.06 2.78
N GLU A 25 1.09 -0.32 2.69
CA GLU A 25 -0.07 -0.44 3.57
C GLU A 25 -1.29 -0.96 2.79
N ILE A 26 -1.99 -1.94 3.36
CA ILE A 26 -3.31 -2.40 2.91
C ILE A 26 -4.26 -2.35 4.09
N GLU A 27 -5.39 -1.70 3.91
CA GLU A 27 -6.44 -1.62 4.93
C GLU A 27 -7.64 -2.50 4.56
N ARG A 28 -8.17 -3.20 5.57
CA ARG A 28 -9.37 -4.02 5.47
C ARG A 28 -10.27 -3.75 6.66
N THR A 29 -11.57 -3.61 6.44
CA THR A 29 -12.55 -3.29 7.48
C THR A 29 -13.70 -4.29 7.50
N ALA A 30 -14.18 -4.67 8.68
CA ALA A 30 -15.40 -5.46 8.84
C ALA A 30 -16.22 -4.97 10.03
N THR A 31 -17.54 -5.09 9.94
CA THR A 31 -18.41 -5.00 11.11
C THR A 31 -18.30 -6.31 11.90
N VAL A 32 -17.99 -6.19 13.19
CA VAL A 32 -17.88 -7.34 14.11
C VAL A 32 -18.62 -7.03 15.40
N ASN A 33 -19.03 -8.08 16.12
CA ASN A 33 -19.64 -7.96 17.44
C ASN A 33 -18.75 -8.66 18.46
N LEU A 34 -17.98 -7.90 19.23
CA LEU A 34 -17.15 -8.42 20.33
C LEU A 34 -17.93 -8.53 21.65
N GLY A 35 -19.21 -8.16 21.67
CA GLY A 35 -20.01 -8.08 22.88
C GLY A 35 -19.40 -7.11 23.89
N SER A 36 -19.20 -7.58 25.12
CA SER A 36 -18.56 -6.81 26.20
C SER A 36 -17.04 -6.95 26.25
N LYS A 37 -16.44 -7.78 25.39
CA LYS A 37 -14.98 -8.01 25.40
C LYS A 37 -14.26 -6.92 24.63
N THR A 38 -13.08 -6.56 25.12
CA THR A 38 -12.12 -5.74 24.39
C THR A 38 -11.44 -6.57 23.29
N LEU A 39 -10.88 -5.88 22.29
CA LEU A 39 -10.08 -6.53 21.26
C LEU A 39 -8.92 -7.32 21.87
N TRP A 40 -8.26 -6.80 22.91
CA TRP A 40 -7.19 -7.48 23.63
C TRP A 40 -7.63 -8.82 24.24
N GLU A 41 -8.79 -8.86 24.91
CA GLU A 41 -9.31 -10.09 25.51
C GLU A 41 -9.69 -11.10 24.42
N THR A 42 -10.44 -10.66 23.40
CA THR A 42 -10.77 -11.49 22.25
C THR A 42 -9.51 -12.03 21.56
N PHE A 43 -8.46 -11.21 21.46
CA PHE A 43 -7.23 -11.59 20.79
C PHE A 43 -6.47 -12.69 21.52
N ASN A 44 -6.34 -12.58 22.83
CA ASN A 44 -5.66 -13.59 23.63
C ASN A 44 -6.45 -14.91 23.74
N GLU A 45 -7.77 -14.87 23.61
CA GLU A 45 -8.62 -16.07 23.67
C GLU A 45 -8.73 -16.81 22.33
N LEU A 46 -8.89 -16.08 21.22
CA LEU A 46 -9.42 -16.65 19.97
C LEU A 46 -8.45 -16.63 18.81
N PHE A 47 -7.46 -15.72 18.81
CA PHE A 47 -6.57 -15.57 17.66
C PHE A 47 -5.31 -16.43 17.80
N PRO A 48 -4.75 -16.88 16.66
CA PRO A 48 -3.57 -17.72 16.68
C PRO A 48 -2.43 -17.06 17.48
N ASP A 49 -1.76 -17.85 18.33
CA ASP A 49 -0.48 -17.45 18.92
C ASP A 49 0.42 -16.95 17.80
N LEU A 50 1.08 -15.82 18.01
CA LEU A 50 2.04 -15.25 17.07
C LEU A 50 3.12 -16.26 16.68
N LYS A 51 3.38 -17.30 17.48
CA LYS A 51 4.26 -18.42 17.10
C LYS A 51 3.76 -19.22 15.91
N SER A 52 2.46 -19.22 15.59
CA SER A 52 1.90 -19.90 14.42
C SER A 52 2.20 -19.19 13.10
N ILE A 53 2.56 -17.90 13.15
CA ILE A 53 3.11 -17.14 12.01
C ILE A 53 4.32 -17.89 11.41
N THR A 54 5.07 -18.62 12.24
CA THR A 54 6.35 -19.23 11.85
C THR A 54 6.22 -20.55 11.06
N LYS A 55 5.11 -21.28 11.22
CA LYS A 55 5.06 -22.72 10.86
C LYS A 55 4.54 -23.05 9.44
N SER A 56 3.92 -22.11 8.72
CA SER A 56 3.20 -22.46 7.48
C SER A 56 3.30 -21.48 6.31
N GLY A 57 4.13 -20.43 6.39
CA GLY A 57 4.12 -19.36 5.37
C GLY A 57 5.46 -18.89 4.81
N LEU A 58 6.59 -19.23 5.44
CA LEU A 58 7.89 -18.69 5.05
C LEU A 58 8.63 -19.61 4.07
N PRO A 59 9.21 -19.06 2.98
CA PRO A 59 10.15 -19.80 2.13
C PRO A 59 11.33 -20.34 2.94
N LYS A 60 11.96 -21.43 2.47
CA LYS A 60 13.08 -22.09 3.16
C LYS A 60 14.27 -21.16 3.43
N ASN A 61 14.48 -20.14 2.60
CA ASN A 61 15.53 -19.15 2.74
C ASN A 61 15.10 -17.94 3.59
N CYS A 62 14.01 -18.04 4.34
CA CYS A 62 13.52 -16.96 5.20
C CYS A 62 13.39 -17.46 6.65
N ALA A 63 13.81 -16.63 7.60
CA ALA A 63 13.71 -16.89 9.03
C ALA A 63 13.16 -15.65 9.75
N LEU A 64 12.44 -15.85 10.85
CA LEU A 64 12.07 -14.74 11.73
C LEU A 64 13.25 -14.30 12.58
N VAL A 65 13.42 -13.00 12.72
CA VAL A 65 14.41 -12.38 13.60
C VAL A 65 13.74 -12.05 14.93
N GLY A 66 14.06 -12.83 15.95
CA GLY A 66 13.41 -12.71 17.26
C GLY A 66 11.96 -13.21 17.27
N ALA A 67 11.28 -13.01 18.39
CA ALA A 67 9.86 -13.31 18.53
C ALA A 67 9.02 -12.11 18.04
N PRO A 68 7.90 -12.34 17.34
CA PRO A 68 6.93 -11.28 17.09
C PRO A 68 6.46 -10.66 18.41
N MET A 69 6.27 -9.34 18.39
CA MET A 69 5.88 -8.57 19.55
C MET A 69 4.45 -8.06 19.39
N LEU A 70 3.61 -8.29 20.39
CA LEU A 70 2.26 -7.74 20.47
C LEU A 70 2.21 -6.63 21.52
N GLU A 71 1.73 -5.47 21.12
CA GLU A 71 1.62 -4.28 21.94
C GLU A 71 0.23 -3.66 21.86
N ARG A 72 -0.17 -2.97 22.93
CA ARG A 72 -1.30 -2.03 22.89
C ARG A 72 -0.77 -0.64 22.56
N VAL A 73 -1.35 0.00 21.57
CA VAL A 73 -1.01 1.39 21.21
C VAL A 73 -1.62 2.32 22.25
N ASP A 74 -0.81 3.20 22.84
CA ASP A 74 -1.24 4.17 23.86
C ASP A 74 -2.04 3.57 25.02
N LYS A 75 -1.74 2.32 25.39
CA LYS A 75 -2.45 1.51 26.41
C LYS A 75 -3.93 1.26 26.10
N ASN A 76 -4.37 1.47 24.87
CA ASN A 76 -5.73 1.21 24.42
C ASN A 76 -5.95 -0.30 24.18
N TYR A 77 -6.91 -0.89 24.89
CA TYR A 77 -7.25 -2.32 24.78
C TYR A 77 -7.93 -2.68 23.44
N ASN A 78 -8.37 -1.68 22.67
CA ASN A 78 -8.99 -1.83 21.37
C ASN A 78 -8.09 -1.42 20.20
N HIS A 79 -6.79 -1.17 20.46
CA HIS A 79 -5.81 -0.81 19.45
C HIS A 79 -4.53 -1.62 19.66
N LEU A 80 -4.38 -2.65 18.85
CA LEU A 80 -3.29 -3.62 18.94
C LEU A 80 -2.34 -3.49 17.76
N VAL A 81 -1.06 -3.72 18.01
CA VAL A 81 -0.03 -3.77 16.99
C VAL A 81 0.83 -5.01 17.18
N VAL A 82 1.00 -5.78 16.11
CA VAL A 82 1.93 -6.91 16.03
C VAL A 82 3.11 -6.49 15.16
N LYS A 83 4.34 -6.56 15.68
CA LYS A 83 5.58 -6.24 14.94
C LYS A 83 6.46 -7.47 14.82
N TYR A 84 7.06 -7.66 13.66
CA TYR A 84 8.06 -8.72 13.46
C TYR A 84 9.02 -8.37 12.32
N LYS A 85 10.11 -9.14 12.21
CA LYS A 85 11.14 -8.98 11.20
C LYS A 85 11.51 -10.32 10.57
N ILE A 86 11.69 -10.34 9.26
CA ILE A 86 12.17 -11.52 8.52
C ILE A 86 13.59 -11.26 8.02
N GLU A 87 14.48 -12.22 8.27
CA GLU A 87 15.75 -12.36 7.56
C GLU A 87 15.53 -13.25 6.32
N LYS A 88 16.07 -12.85 5.18
CA LYS A 88 16.04 -13.61 3.93
C LYS A 88 17.45 -13.84 3.44
N GLU A 89 17.84 -15.09 3.28
CA GLU A 89 19.06 -15.47 2.59
C GLU A 89 18.87 -15.31 1.07
N ASN A 90 19.82 -14.63 0.45
CA ASN A 90 19.77 -14.23 -0.94
C ASN A 90 21.14 -14.53 -1.57
N THR A 91 21.32 -15.79 -1.98
CA THR A 91 22.57 -16.31 -2.56
C THR A 91 22.99 -15.63 -3.87
N ASN A 92 22.08 -14.87 -4.49
CA ASN A 92 22.30 -14.21 -5.79
C ASN A 92 22.35 -12.67 -5.71
N LYS A 93 22.23 -12.04 -4.54
CA LYS A 93 21.94 -10.59 -4.45
C LYS A 93 22.71 -9.78 -3.42
N ASP A 94 23.71 -10.34 -2.76
CA ASP A 94 24.56 -9.55 -1.86
C ASP A 94 26.00 -10.07 -1.90
N PHE A 95 26.95 -9.18 -2.27
CA PHE A 95 28.37 -9.53 -2.42
C PHE A 95 29.08 -9.64 -1.05
N LEU A 96 28.43 -9.25 0.06
CA LEU A 96 29.07 -9.11 1.37
C LEU A 96 28.49 -10.00 2.48
N THR A 97 27.18 -10.21 2.58
CA THR A 97 26.58 -11.04 3.67
C THR A 97 25.59 -12.09 3.21
N GLY A 98 25.05 -11.97 1.99
CA GLY A 98 24.05 -12.90 1.45
C GLY A 98 22.69 -12.83 2.15
N LYS A 99 22.40 -11.75 2.91
CA LYS A 99 21.19 -11.64 3.75
C LYS A 99 20.52 -10.27 3.62
N THR A 100 19.18 -10.26 3.64
CA THR A 100 18.37 -9.03 3.69
C THR A 100 17.33 -9.12 4.80
N PHE A 101 16.94 -7.98 5.35
CA PHE A 101 16.05 -7.90 6.51
C PHE A 101 14.81 -7.08 6.14
N HIS A 102 13.64 -7.58 6.52
CA HIS A 102 12.35 -7.02 6.12
C HIS A 102 11.47 -6.83 7.35
N ASP A 103 11.18 -5.58 7.69
CA ASP A 103 10.28 -5.21 8.78
C ASP A 103 8.81 -5.36 8.36
N ALA A 104 7.96 -5.75 9.29
CA ALA A 104 6.52 -5.86 9.07
C ALA A 104 5.71 -5.57 10.34
N GLN A 105 4.50 -5.09 10.12
CA GLN A 105 3.56 -4.75 11.17
C GLN A 105 2.13 -5.12 10.73
N MET A 106 1.32 -5.57 11.69
CA MET A 106 -0.13 -5.68 11.56
C MET A 106 -0.77 -4.86 12.67
N GLU A 107 -1.57 -3.86 12.29
CA GLU A 107 -2.30 -3.03 13.23
C GLU A 107 -3.79 -3.39 13.19
N ILE A 108 -4.40 -3.56 14.36
CA ILE A 108 -5.78 -3.98 14.50
C ILE A 108 -6.48 -3.00 15.44
N ARG A 109 -7.48 -2.32 14.92
CA ARG A 109 -8.26 -1.30 15.64
C ARG A 109 -9.71 -1.73 15.71
N TYR A 110 -10.33 -1.56 16.87
CA TYR A 110 -11.75 -1.80 17.07
C TYR A 110 -12.43 -0.56 17.64
N GLU A 111 -13.36 0.01 16.88
CA GLU A 111 -14.09 1.21 17.28
C GLU A 111 -15.49 1.16 16.66
N ASN A 112 -16.54 1.52 17.41
CA ASN A 112 -17.92 1.58 16.91
C ASN A 112 -18.39 0.30 16.18
N ASN A 113 -18.08 -0.88 16.73
CA ASN A 113 -18.35 -2.20 16.14
C ASN A 113 -17.67 -2.45 14.78
N GLN A 114 -16.73 -1.61 14.39
CA GLN A 114 -15.92 -1.77 13.19
C GLN A 114 -14.51 -2.19 13.58
N LEU A 115 -14.05 -3.28 12.97
CA LEU A 115 -12.68 -3.74 13.09
C LEU A 115 -11.91 -3.36 11.83
N THR A 116 -10.83 -2.61 12.01
CA THR A 116 -9.88 -2.24 10.95
C THR A 116 -8.60 -3.04 11.12
N PHE A 117 -8.22 -3.77 10.08
CA PHE A 117 -6.96 -4.51 10.00
C PHE A 117 -6.06 -3.85 8.95
N ILE A 118 -4.88 -3.40 9.37
CA ILE A 118 -3.90 -2.74 8.53
C ILE A 118 -2.66 -3.63 8.43
N ASP A 119 -2.36 -4.07 7.21
CA ASP A 119 -1.16 -4.81 6.85
C ASP A 119 -0.08 -3.83 6.41
N GLN A 120 1.06 -3.83 7.09
CA GLN A 120 2.26 -3.08 6.72
C GLN A 120 3.42 -4.05 6.44
N HIS A 121 3.93 -4.03 5.22
CA HIS A 121 4.99 -4.94 4.77
C HIS A 121 6.01 -4.24 3.87
N THR A 122 7.27 -4.66 3.93
CA THR A 122 8.32 -4.17 3.01
C THR A 122 8.54 -5.10 1.83
N SER A 123 8.28 -6.40 1.98
CA SER A 123 8.59 -7.45 1.00
C SER A 123 7.41 -8.35 0.63
N SER A 124 7.61 -9.21 -0.37
CA SER A 124 6.58 -10.19 -0.77
C SER A 124 6.38 -11.27 0.30
N GLU A 125 7.43 -11.59 1.03
CA GLU A 125 7.46 -12.59 2.10
C GLU A 125 6.72 -12.09 3.34
N THR A 126 6.99 -10.86 3.76
CA THR A 126 6.24 -10.19 4.83
C THR A 126 4.75 -10.03 4.46
N TYR A 127 4.44 -9.63 3.22
CA TYR A 127 3.04 -9.58 2.72
C TYR A 127 2.32 -10.92 2.81
N LYS A 128 2.92 -12.00 2.26
CA LYS A 128 2.32 -13.35 2.29
C LYS A 128 2.03 -13.80 3.71
N LEU A 129 2.93 -13.46 4.63
CA LEU A 129 2.80 -13.84 6.02
C LEU A 129 1.67 -13.06 6.72
N ASN A 130 1.62 -11.74 6.54
CA ASN A 130 0.51 -10.90 7.01
C ASN A 130 -0.83 -11.39 6.45
N LYS A 131 -0.88 -11.72 5.15
CA LYS A 131 -2.09 -12.23 4.51
C LYS A 131 -2.55 -13.56 5.09
N ASN A 132 -1.63 -14.51 5.32
CA ASN A 132 -1.96 -15.79 5.96
C ASN A 132 -2.49 -15.57 7.40
N TYR A 133 -1.84 -14.69 8.15
CA TYR A 133 -2.31 -14.33 9.49
C TYR A 133 -3.73 -13.73 9.44
N PHE A 134 -3.96 -12.77 8.55
CA PHE A 134 -5.27 -12.16 8.32
C PHE A 134 -6.34 -13.19 7.94
N ASP A 135 -6.04 -14.14 7.05
CA ASP A 135 -7.01 -15.16 6.64
C ASP A 135 -7.38 -16.08 7.81
N ASN A 136 -6.42 -16.42 8.70
CA ASN A 136 -6.71 -17.18 9.92
C ASN A 136 -7.46 -16.35 10.96
N PHE A 137 -7.14 -15.07 11.08
CA PHE A 137 -7.85 -14.11 11.92
C PHE A 137 -9.32 -14.00 11.51
N GLN A 138 -9.61 -13.85 10.21
CA GLN A 138 -10.98 -13.83 9.68
C GLN A 138 -11.70 -15.16 9.91
N LYS A 139 -11.02 -16.31 9.71
CA LYS A 139 -11.60 -17.63 10.02
C LYS A 139 -11.94 -17.77 11.50
N ALA A 140 -11.11 -17.27 12.40
CA ALA A 140 -11.36 -17.31 13.84
C ALA A 140 -12.58 -16.45 14.21
N LEU A 141 -12.72 -15.24 13.65
CA LEU A 141 -13.91 -14.40 13.84
C LEU A 141 -15.18 -15.11 13.38
N LYS A 142 -15.16 -15.70 12.18
CA LYS A 142 -16.30 -16.46 11.62
C LYS A 142 -16.64 -17.68 12.47
N LYS A 143 -15.65 -18.48 12.86
CA LYS A 143 -15.84 -19.70 13.68
C LYS A 143 -16.49 -19.39 15.03
N ASN A 144 -16.22 -18.21 15.60
CA ASN A 144 -16.76 -17.78 16.89
C ASN A 144 -18.00 -16.89 16.76
N ASN A 145 -18.62 -16.78 15.57
CA ASN A 145 -19.80 -15.94 15.30
C ASN A 145 -19.63 -14.46 15.67
N LEU A 146 -18.40 -13.94 15.59
CA LEU A 146 -18.09 -12.53 15.87
C LEU A 146 -18.17 -11.66 14.61
N SER A 147 -18.05 -12.26 13.43
CA SER A 147 -18.14 -11.54 12.14
C SER A 147 -19.61 -11.25 11.80
N VAL A 148 -19.98 -9.98 11.69
CA VAL A 148 -21.30 -9.57 11.18
C VAL A 148 -21.25 -9.46 9.66
N GLU A 149 -20.17 -8.89 9.14
CA GLU A 149 -19.90 -8.78 7.70
C GLU A 149 -18.55 -9.40 7.35
N GLU A 150 -18.34 -9.69 6.07
CA GLU A 150 -17.01 -10.01 5.57
C GLU A 150 -16.11 -8.76 5.54
N PHE A 151 -14.80 -8.96 5.67
CA PHE A 151 -13.85 -7.88 5.48
C PHE A 151 -13.90 -7.34 4.06
N LYS A 152 -14.03 -6.02 3.99
CA LYS A 152 -14.00 -5.25 2.75
C LYS A 152 -12.68 -4.48 2.67
N SER A 153 -12.20 -4.30 1.47
CA SER A 153 -11.06 -3.45 1.12
C SER A 153 -11.34 -2.78 -0.22
N ILE A 154 -10.59 -1.74 -0.54
CA ILE A 154 -10.72 -1.06 -1.84
C ILE A 154 -10.06 -1.93 -2.91
N GLN A 155 -10.83 -2.41 -3.86
CA GLN A 155 -10.43 -3.32 -4.94
C GLN A 155 -10.27 -2.57 -6.27
N PHE A 156 -9.44 -3.09 -7.16
CA PHE A 156 -9.28 -2.54 -8.52
C PHE A 156 -10.62 -2.51 -9.28
N LEU A 157 -11.42 -3.55 -9.09
CA LEU A 157 -12.73 -3.75 -9.71
C LEU A 157 -13.86 -2.98 -9.04
N ASP A 158 -13.60 -2.24 -7.95
CA ASP A 158 -14.60 -1.30 -7.45
C ASP A 158 -14.85 -0.15 -8.43
N PHE A 159 -13.92 0.09 -9.38
CA PHE A 159 -13.92 1.21 -10.30
C PHE A 159 -13.97 0.77 -11.75
N ALA A 160 -14.76 1.48 -12.56
CA ALA A 160 -14.52 1.55 -14.01
C ALA A 160 -13.25 2.38 -14.29
N ASN A 161 -12.73 2.30 -15.53
CA ASN A 161 -11.37 2.76 -15.84
C ASN A 161 -11.16 4.25 -15.59
N ASN A 162 -12.12 5.08 -16.01
CA ASN A 162 -12.08 6.52 -15.82
C ASN A 162 -12.08 6.88 -14.32
N GLU A 163 -12.99 6.28 -13.57
CA GLU A 163 -13.18 6.49 -12.13
C GLU A 163 -11.97 6.00 -11.34
N ARG A 164 -11.32 4.93 -11.79
CA ARG A 164 -10.09 4.42 -11.18
C ARG A 164 -8.97 5.44 -11.28
N ILE A 165 -8.78 6.03 -12.45
CA ILE A 165 -7.76 7.07 -12.66
C ILE A 165 -8.09 8.30 -11.81
N GLN A 166 -9.34 8.74 -11.81
CA GLN A 166 -9.79 9.87 -10.98
C GLN A 166 -9.56 9.61 -9.49
N PHE A 167 -9.87 8.40 -9.00
CA PHE A 167 -9.59 7.99 -7.62
C PHE A 167 -8.09 8.01 -7.31
N LEU A 168 -7.25 7.44 -8.19
CA LEU A 168 -5.79 7.45 -8.02
C LEU A 168 -5.20 8.87 -8.02
N LEU A 169 -5.72 9.77 -8.86
CA LEU A 169 -5.30 11.17 -8.92
C LEU A 169 -5.86 12.01 -7.77
N SER A 170 -6.93 11.59 -7.10
CA SER A 170 -7.53 12.31 -5.97
C SER A 170 -6.57 12.53 -4.80
N PHE A 171 -5.51 11.72 -4.72
CA PHE A 171 -4.43 11.88 -3.74
C PHE A 171 -3.60 13.15 -3.92
N LEU A 172 -3.70 13.83 -5.07
CA LEU A 172 -3.15 15.17 -5.27
C LEU A 172 -3.76 16.21 -4.31
N LYS A 173 -4.97 15.97 -3.80
CA LYS A 173 -5.66 16.81 -2.80
C LYS A 173 -4.91 16.95 -1.48
N ILE A 174 -3.84 16.18 -1.24
CA ILE A 174 -2.93 16.44 -0.12
C ILE A 174 -2.34 17.85 -0.17
N GLN A 175 -2.28 18.47 -1.36
CA GLN A 175 -1.88 19.86 -1.52
C GLN A 175 -2.73 20.83 -0.67
N ASP A 176 -3.99 20.47 -0.39
CA ASP A 176 -4.94 21.26 0.41
C ASP A 176 -4.86 20.95 1.91
N SER A 177 -3.90 20.12 2.34
CA SER A 177 -3.74 19.78 3.76
C SER A 177 -3.51 21.02 4.61
N LYS A 178 -4.22 21.09 5.73
CA LYS A 178 -4.00 22.12 6.77
C LYS A 178 -2.98 21.69 7.81
N ALA A 179 -2.60 20.41 7.84
CA ALA A 179 -1.71 19.85 8.84
C ALA A 179 -0.23 19.87 8.41
N ILE A 180 0.03 19.84 7.10
CA ILE A 180 1.36 19.92 6.51
C ILE A 180 1.35 20.88 5.32
N VAL A 181 2.39 21.71 5.19
CA VAL A 181 2.50 22.64 4.07
C VAL A 181 3.11 21.89 2.88
N ILE A 182 2.33 21.70 1.82
CA ILE A 182 2.82 21.14 0.57
C ILE A 182 3.31 22.27 -0.33
N LYS A 183 4.63 22.35 -0.56
CA LYS A 183 5.23 23.36 -1.44
C LYS A 183 5.03 23.01 -2.91
N LYS A 184 5.12 21.72 -3.24
CA LYS A 184 4.97 21.22 -4.60
C LYS A 184 4.58 19.75 -4.56
N ILE A 185 3.67 19.35 -5.43
CA ILE A 185 3.37 17.95 -5.73
C ILE A 185 3.42 17.74 -7.24
N THR A 186 4.04 16.65 -7.68
CA THR A 186 4.14 16.31 -9.10
C THR A 186 3.88 14.83 -9.32
N LEU A 187 3.09 14.49 -10.34
CA LEU A 187 2.95 13.12 -10.80
C LEU A 187 4.25 12.67 -11.50
N ASP A 188 4.99 11.81 -10.82
CA ASP A 188 6.31 11.30 -11.20
C ASP A 188 6.21 10.13 -12.17
N SER A 189 5.28 9.21 -11.91
CA SER A 189 5.08 8.06 -12.78
C SER A 189 3.67 7.50 -12.75
N MET A 190 3.30 6.81 -13.82
CA MET A 190 2.07 6.05 -13.96
C MET A 190 2.36 4.73 -14.66
N LYS A 191 1.69 3.66 -14.22
CA LYS A 191 1.71 2.35 -14.89
C LYS A 191 0.32 1.98 -15.36
N PHE A 192 0.17 1.69 -16.64
CA PHE A 192 -1.09 1.26 -17.22
C PHE A 192 -0.89 0.27 -18.37
N ARG A 193 -1.98 -0.35 -18.81
CA ARG A 193 -2.08 -1.10 -20.06
C ARG A 193 -3.36 -0.68 -20.78
N THR A 194 -3.39 -0.80 -22.10
CA THR A 194 -4.63 -0.72 -22.87
C THR A 194 -5.66 -1.73 -22.36
N ASP A 195 -6.92 -1.32 -22.26
CA ASP A 195 -8.04 -2.22 -22.00
C ASP A 195 -8.46 -2.91 -23.30
N GLU A 196 -7.97 -4.13 -23.49
CA GLU A 196 -8.20 -4.88 -24.73
C GLU A 196 -9.64 -5.37 -24.88
N THR A 197 -10.47 -5.27 -23.83
CA THR A 197 -11.88 -5.67 -23.85
C THR A 197 -12.77 -4.67 -24.57
N LEU A 198 -12.30 -3.44 -24.77
CA LEU A 198 -13.05 -2.39 -25.45
C LEU A 198 -13.04 -2.60 -26.98
N SER A 199 -14.20 -2.34 -27.59
CA SER A 199 -14.40 -2.45 -29.04
C SER A 199 -13.78 -1.28 -29.81
N LYS A 200 -13.64 -0.11 -29.19
CA LYS A 200 -13.04 1.08 -29.77
C LYS A 200 -11.95 1.61 -28.84
N LEU A 201 -10.75 1.77 -29.37
CA LEU A 201 -9.64 2.42 -28.70
C LEU A 201 -9.16 3.63 -29.52
N PRO A 202 -8.61 4.66 -28.86
CA PRO A 202 -7.83 5.69 -29.55
C PRO A 202 -6.74 5.06 -30.41
N LYS A 203 -6.48 5.64 -31.59
CA LYS A 203 -5.57 5.09 -32.61
C LYS A 203 -4.19 4.70 -32.04
N ASP A 204 -3.65 5.53 -31.15
CA ASP A 204 -2.35 5.27 -30.54
C ASP A 204 -2.38 4.08 -29.58
N LEU A 205 -3.47 3.90 -28.83
CA LEU A 205 -3.65 2.78 -27.91
C LEU A 205 -3.96 1.46 -28.65
N GLU A 206 -4.65 1.54 -29.80
CA GLU A 206 -4.89 0.39 -30.68
C GLU A 206 -3.55 -0.22 -31.14
N SER A 207 -2.56 0.64 -31.45
CA SER A 207 -1.23 0.18 -31.88
C SER A 207 -0.48 -0.64 -30.82
N LEU A 208 -0.89 -0.54 -29.55
CA LEU A 208 -0.28 -1.23 -28.41
C LEU A 208 -0.98 -2.56 -28.08
N LYS A 209 -2.23 -2.73 -28.51
CA LYS A 209 -3.08 -3.89 -28.21
C LYS A 209 -2.41 -5.19 -28.63
N GLY A 210 -2.31 -6.15 -27.70
CA GLY A 210 -1.66 -7.45 -27.90
C GLY A 210 -0.14 -7.41 -28.10
N ARG A 211 0.49 -6.22 -28.10
CA ARG A 211 1.93 -6.04 -28.34
C ARG A 211 2.67 -5.57 -27.10
N VAL A 212 2.03 -4.74 -26.28
CA VAL A 212 2.62 -4.15 -25.08
C VAL A 212 1.91 -4.65 -23.84
N SER A 213 2.67 -5.29 -22.95
CA SER A 213 2.12 -5.84 -21.70
C SER A 213 1.76 -4.76 -20.68
N ASN A 214 2.53 -3.69 -20.59
CA ASN A 214 2.22 -2.47 -19.85
C ASN A 214 3.18 -1.35 -20.25
N LEU A 215 2.75 -0.11 -20.06
CA LEU A 215 3.56 1.09 -20.16
C LEU A 215 3.83 1.64 -18.76
N ASN A 216 5.07 2.07 -18.53
CA ASN A 216 5.44 2.89 -17.38
C ASN A 216 5.86 4.25 -17.90
N LEU A 217 5.02 5.26 -17.69
CA LEU A 217 5.35 6.64 -18.00
C LEU A 217 6.06 7.26 -16.81
N HIS A 218 7.15 7.97 -17.09
CA HIS A 218 7.92 8.74 -16.11
C HIS A 218 8.05 10.18 -16.61
N GLY A 219 7.81 11.16 -15.76
CA GLY A 219 7.84 12.57 -16.16
C GLY A 219 7.69 13.52 -14.98
N LYS A 220 7.80 14.83 -15.26
CA LYS A 220 7.65 15.89 -14.23
C LYS A 220 6.24 16.51 -14.21
N GLU A 221 5.48 16.33 -15.29
CA GLU A 221 4.16 16.96 -15.52
C GLU A 221 3.21 15.98 -16.22
N LEU A 222 3.15 14.73 -15.74
CA LEU A 222 2.34 13.70 -16.39
C LEU A 222 0.83 14.01 -16.39
N HIS A 223 0.35 14.91 -15.53
CA HIS A 223 -1.05 15.29 -15.44
C HIS A 223 -1.60 15.93 -16.73
N ASP A 224 -0.74 16.56 -17.52
CA ASP A 224 -1.12 17.19 -18.80
C ASP A 224 -1.04 16.23 -20.00
N THR A 225 -0.72 14.96 -19.76
CA THR A 225 -0.70 13.96 -20.83
C THR A 225 -2.12 13.60 -21.26
N ILE A 226 -2.30 13.33 -22.56
CA ILE A 226 -3.59 12.91 -23.13
C ILE A 226 -4.21 11.71 -22.40
N TYR A 227 -3.38 10.84 -21.81
CA TYR A 227 -3.82 9.67 -21.05
C TYR A 227 -4.59 10.02 -19.77
N LEU A 228 -4.38 11.23 -19.25
CA LEU A 228 -4.98 11.71 -18.00
C LEU A 228 -5.93 12.89 -18.23
N SER A 229 -5.71 13.72 -19.25
CA SER A 229 -6.57 14.87 -19.55
C SER A 229 -7.86 14.47 -20.27
N GLU A 230 -7.82 13.47 -21.15
CA GLU A 230 -8.96 13.11 -22.02
C GLU A 230 -9.74 11.87 -21.54
N ASP A 231 -11.07 11.99 -21.47
CA ASP A 231 -11.98 10.90 -21.05
C ASP A 231 -11.84 9.66 -21.92
N GLU A 232 -11.75 9.80 -23.24
CA GLU A 232 -11.63 8.67 -24.17
C GLU A 232 -10.40 7.81 -23.86
N TYR A 233 -9.28 8.45 -23.53
CA TYR A 233 -8.05 7.75 -23.17
C TYR A 233 -8.12 7.15 -21.76
N ARG A 234 -8.73 7.87 -20.79
CA ARG A 234 -8.91 7.35 -19.43
C ARG A 234 -9.80 6.10 -19.39
N ILE A 235 -10.87 6.08 -20.19
CA ILE A 235 -11.73 4.91 -20.35
C ILE A 235 -10.95 3.75 -20.98
N ALA A 236 -10.05 4.04 -21.92
CA ALA A 236 -9.32 3.05 -22.70
C ALA A 236 -8.13 2.36 -22.00
N ILE A 237 -7.80 2.73 -20.75
CA ILE A 237 -6.63 2.19 -20.05
C ILE A 237 -6.96 1.60 -18.68
N LEU A 238 -6.33 0.46 -18.39
CA LEU A 238 -6.27 -0.17 -17.09
C LEU A 238 -5.09 0.41 -16.31
N CYS A 239 -5.34 1.43 -15.48
CA CYS A 239 -4.30 2.03 -14.64
C CYS A 239 -4.06 1.22 -13.35
N GLU A 240 -2.84 0.72 -13.18
CA GLU A 240 -2.42 -0.04 -11.99
C GLU A 240 -1.93 0.87 -10.87
N LYS A 241 -1.22 1.94 -11.22
CA LYS A 241 -0.39 2.67 -10.26
C LYS A 241 -0.10 4.09 -10.70
N VAL A 242 -0.07 4.98 -9.72
CA VAL A 242 0.49 6.33 -9.82
C VAL A 242 1.50 6.58 -8.70
N ARG A 243 2.48 7.43 -8.95
CA ARG A 243 3.44 7.90 -7.95
C ARG A 243 3.55 9.41 -8.01
N PHE A 244 3.46 10.04 -6.85
CA PHE A 244 3.65 11.47 -6.68
C PHE A 244 4.94 11.74 -5.92
N ASN A 245 5.72 12.74 -6.37
CA ASN A 245 6.76 13.34 -5.56
C ASN A 245 6.19 14.58 -4.87
N VAL A 246 6.43 14.69 -3.57
CA VAL A 246 5.87 15.73 -2.70
C VAL A 246 7.02 16.43 -2.00
N ILE A 247 7.12 17.74 -2.21
CA ILE A 247 7.99 18.64 -1.47
C ILE A 247 7.12 19.31 -0.40
N TYR A 248 7.49 19.16 0.86
CA TYR A 248 6.72 19.65 1.99
C TYR A 248 7.57 20.43 2.99
N LYS A 249 6.86 21.17 3.85
CA LYS A 249 7.39 21.74 5.08
C LYS A 249 6.47 21.35 6.23
N TYR A 250 7.05 20.76 7.27
CA TYR A 250 6.37 20.44 8.51
C TYR A 250 7.16 21.01 9.69
N ILE A 251 6.56 21.98 10.40
CA ILE A 251 7.23 22.76 11.44
C ILE A 251 8.49 23.44 10.84
N ASN A 252 9.69 23.04 11.28
CA ASN A 252 10.98 23.57 10.85
C ASN A 252 11.75 22.59 9.96
N ARG A 253 11.04 21.64 9.34
CA ARG A 253 11.65 20.58 8.53
C ARG A 253 11.11 20.65 7.12
N ASP A 254 12.02 20.80 6.18
CA ASP A 254 11.76 20.69 4.76
C ASP A 254 12.15 19.28 4.31
N GLY A 255 11.32 18.66 3.49
CA GLY A 255 11.54 17.30 3.07
C GLY A 255 10.92 16.98 1.73
N ILE A 256 11.34 15.83 1.21
CA ILE A 256 10.83 15.30 -0.05
C ILE A 256 10.42 13.85 0.21
N CYS A 257 9.20 13.48 -0.18
CA CYS A 257 8.76 12.09 -0.14
C CYS A 257 8.05 11.70 -1.43
N SER A 258 8.04 10.40 -1.69
CA SER A 258 7.25 9.77 -2.73
C SER A 258 6.03 9.12 -2.11
N ILE A 259 4.85 9.36 -2.70
CA ILE A 259 3.59 8.69 -2.38
C ILE A 259 3.22 7.83 -3.58
N GLU A 260 3.21 6.52 -3.42
CA GLU A 260 2.79 5.56 -4.43
C GLU A 260 1.43 4.97 -4.05
N VAL A 261 0.47 5.07 -4.95
CA VAL A 261 -0.89 4.52 -4.80
C VAL A 261 -1.11 3.52 -5.92
N SER A 262 -1.42 2.27 -5.58
CA SER A 262 -1.41 1.18 -6.56
C SER A 262 -2.37 0.04 -6.23
N PHE A 263 -2.83 -0.63 -7.29
CA PHE A 263 -3.40 -1.97 -7.23
C PHE A 263 -2.35 -2.98 -7.70
N ASN A 264 -1.24 -3.05 -6.94
CA ASN A 264 -0.03 -3.75 -7.36
C ASN A 264 -0.32 -5.18 -7.86
N GLY A 265 0.11 -5.48 -9.08
CA GLY A 265 -0.08 -6.78 -9.71
C GLY A 265 -1.31 -6.91 -10.61
N ALA A 266 -2.17 -5.88 -10.67
CA ALA A 266 -3.40 -5.89 -11.49
C ALA A 266 -3.16 -6.12 -12.99
N LEU A 267 -2.02 -5.69 -13.52
CA LEU A 267 -1.63 -5.92 -14.92
C LEU A 267 -0.68 -7.11 -15.09
N GLY A 268 -0.47 -7.88 -14.03
CA GLY A 268 0.34 -9.10 -14.03
C GLY A 268 -0.44 -10.31 -14.55
N ILE A 269 0.21 -11.48 -14.54
CA ILE A 269 -0.34 -12.75 -15.05
C ILE A 269 -1.63 -13.17 -14.31
N LYS A 270 -1.72 -12.86 -13.00
CA LYS A 270 -2.91 -13.14 -12.19
C LYS A 270 -4.10 -12.23 -12.51
N GLY A 271 -3.88 -11.17 -13.27
CA GLY A 271 -4.87 -10.14 -13.55
C GLY A 271 -5.23 -9.29 -12.34
N TYR A 272 -6.34 -8.57 -12.47
CA TYR A 272 -6.86 -7.60 -11.51
C TYR A 272 -7.96 -8.17 -10.59
N LYS A 273 -8.19 -9.48 -10.64
CA LYS A 273 -9.09 -10.14 -9.70
C LYS A 273 -8.42 -10.18 -8.32
N ASP A 274 -9.15 -9.75 -7.30
CA ASP A 274 -8.69 -9.71 -5.90
C ASP A 274 -7.49 -8.78 -5.65
N THR A 275 -7.27 -7.75 -6.49
CA THR A 275 -6.20 -6.77 -6.29
C THR A 275 -6.65 -5.59 -5.46
N GLU A 276 -6.06 -5.50 -4.27
CA GLU A 276 -6.33 -4.47 -3.26
C GLU A 276 -5.48 -3.22 -3.44
N LEU A 277 -6.03 -2.08 -3.03
CA LEU A 277 -5.33 -0.82 -2.94
C LEU A 277 -4.15 -0.93 -1.95
N ARG A 278 -2.99 -0.44 -2.40
CA ARG A 278 -1.76 -0.34 -1.64
C ARG A 278 -1.24 1.08 -1.68
N ILE A 279 -0.87 1.59 -0.52
CA ILE A 279 -0.27 2.91 -0.38
C ILE A 279 1.14 2.75 0.19
N SER A 280 2.11 3.44 -0.42
CA SER A 280 3.49 3.47 0.08
C SER A 280 3.99 4.90 0.14
N ILE A 281 4.52 5.28 1.30
CA ILE A 281 5.10 6.60 1.56
C ILE A 281 6.56 6.40 1.97
N THR A 282 7.47 6.92 1.15
CA THR A 282 8.92 6.75 1.31
C THR A 282 9.64 8.09 1.20
N PRO A 283 10.69 8.36 2.00
CA PRO A 283 11.48 9.55 1.79
C PRO A 283 12.18 9.47 0.43
N ALA A 284 12.42 10.61 -0.22
CA ALA A 284 13.30 10.64 -1.38
C ALA A 284 14.76 10.52 -0.91
N PRO A 285 15.67 9.94 -1.71
CA PRO A 285 17.08 9.78 -1.33
C PRO A 285 17.80 11.09 -0.98
N ASN A 286 17.32 12.22 -1.52
CA ASN A 286 17.82 13.57 -1.28
C ASN A 286 16.94 14.39 -0.32
N SER A 287 16.10 13.74 0.49
CA SER A 287 15.27 14.43 1.47
C SER A 287 16.12 14.99 2.61
N PHE A 288 15.81 16.21 3.05
CA PHE A 288 16.48 16.89 4.16
C PHE A 288 15.76 16.69 5.51
N ASP A 289 14.65 15.94 5.54
CA ASP A 289 13.93 15.62 6.79
C ASP A 289 14.65 14.51 7.56
N ASN A 290 15.45 14.91 8.55
CA ASN A 290 16.19 14.03 9.45
C ASN A 290 15.31 13.22 10.41
N ASN A 291 14.00 13.45 10.47
CA ASN A 291 13.04 12.69 11.27
C ASN A 291 11.78 12.37 10.46
N PHE A 292 11.99 11.73 9.31
CA PHE A 292 10.90 11.38 8.41
C PHE A 292 9.82 10.50 9.07
N THR A 293 10.13 9.70 10.10
CA THR A 293 9.16 8.85 10.79
C THR A 293 7.95 9.63 11.31
N SER A 294 8.19 10.75 12.01
CA SER A 294 7.09 11.58 12.54
C SER A 294 6.31 12.29 11.45
N THR A 295 6.99 12.78 10.41
CA THR A 295 6.35 13.43 9.26
C THR A 295 5.54 12.43 8.44
N LYS A 296 6.05 11.22 8.26
CA LYS A 296 5.37 10.11 7.59
C LYS A 296 4.08 9.77 8.31
N ALA A 297 4.06 9.67 9.64
CA ALA A 297 2.83 9.39 10.39
C ALA A 297 1.74 10.44 10.12
N LEU A 298 2.12 11.72 10.03
CA LEU A 298 1.20 12.80 9.68
C LEU A 298 0.71 12.71 8.23
N ILE A 299 1.62 12.51 7.27
CA ILE A 299 1.28 12.36 5.85
C ILE A 299 0.36 11.14 5.65
N THR A 300 0.66 10.01 6.29
CA THR A 300 -0.20 8.81 6.27
C THR A 300 -1.60 9.13 6.77
N LYS A 301 -1.74 9.89 7.86
CA LYS A 301 -3.06 10.30 8.38
C LYS A 301 -3.86 11.11 7.35
N GLU A 302 -3.23 12.09 6.71
CA GLU A 302 -3.88 12.92 5.69
C GLU A 302 -4.23 12.10 4.43
N ILE A 303 -3.34 11.21 4.01
CA ILE A 303 -3.56 10.32 2.86
C ILE A 303 -4.69 9.32 3.11
N ASN A 304 -4.78 8.74 4.31
CA ASN A 304 -5.87 7.84 4.67
C ASN A 304 -7.21 8.59 4.71
N LYS A 305 -7.24 9.83 5.21
CA LYS A 305 -8.44 10.67 5.13
C LYS A 305 -8.88 10.91 3.68
N ILE A 306 -7.94 11.30 2.80
CA ILE A 306 -8.22 11.52 1.38
C ILE A 306 -8.75 10.23 0.73
N ARG A 307 -8.15 9.08 1.01
CA ARG A 307 -8.59 7.77 0.54
C ARG A 307 -10.05 7.53 0.92
N ASP A 308 -10.39 7.68 2.20
CA ASP A 308 -11.70 7.34 2.76
C ASP A 308 -12.79 8.29 2.27
N ASP A 309 -12.52 9.60 2.26
CA ASP A 309 -13.44 10.63 1.79
C ASP A 309 -13.78 10.41 0.30
N ASN A 310 -12.77 10.20 -0.55
CA ASN A 310 -12.99 10.03 -1.99
C ASN A 310 -13.65 8.68 -2.31
N TYR A 311 -13.29 7.61 -1.60
CA TYR A 311 -13.92 6.30 -1.82
C TYR A 311 -15.39 6.30 -1.41
N THR A 312 -15.72 6.95 -0.28
CA THR A 312 -17.10 7.11 0.18
C THR A 312 -17.94 7.91 -0.82
N GLN A 313 -17.42 9.05 -1.29
CA GLN A 313 -18.08 9.87 -2.32
C GLN A 313 -18.30 9.08 -3.62
N TYR A 314 -17.32 8.27 -4.02
CA TYR A 314 -17.45 7.40 -5.20
C TYR A 314 -18.58 6.38 -5.04
N LYS A 315 -18.64 5.65 -3.92
CA LYS A 315 -19.69 4.66 -3.67
C LYS A 315 -21.08 5.29 -3.57
N GLN A 316 -21.21 6.49 -3.01
CA GLN A 316 -22.48 7.22 -2.98
C GLN A 316 -22.99 7.58 -4.38
N LYS A 317 -22.11 8.00 -5.29
CA LYS A 317 -22.48 8.29 -6.69
C LYS A 317 -22.95 7.05 -7.45
N GLN A 318 -22.32 5.90 -7.21
CA GLN A 318 -22.74 4.63 -7.82
C GLN A 318 -24.16 4.24 -7.37
N ASN A 319 -24.44 4.30 -6.07
CA ASN A 319 -25.76 3.96 -5.54
C ASN A 319 -26.89 4.85 -6.10
N ILE A 320 -26.61 6.13 -6.37
CA ILE A 320 -27.58 7.04 -7.00
C ILE A 320 -27.88 6.60 -8.43
N ASN A 321 -26.86 6.22 -9.19
CA ASN A 321 -27.02 5.80 -10.59
C ASN A 321 -27.74 4.44 -10.73
N ASP A 322 -27.63 3.55 -9.73
CA ASP A 322 -28.32 2.24 -9.72
C ASP A 322 -29.80 2.33 -9.30
N THR A 323 -30.28 3.50 -8.84
CA THR A 323 -31.66 3.70 -8.34
C THR A 323 -32.55 4.47 -9.34
N ILE A 324 -32.03 4.81 -10.53
CA ILE A 324 -32.73 5.55 -11.61
C ILE A 324 -32.97 4.62 -12.79
#